data_AF-A0A7J8ZAY0-F1
#
_entry.id   AF-A0A7J8ZAY0-F1
#
_cell.length_a   1.000
_cell.length_b   1.000
_cell.length_c   1.000
_cell.angle_alpha   90.00
_cell.angle_beta   90.00
_cell.angle_gamma   90.00
#
_symmetry.space_group_name_H-M   'P 1'
#
loop_
_entity.id
_entity.type
_entity.pdbx_description
1 polymer ?
#
loop_
_entity_poly.entity_id
_entity_poly.type
_entity_poly.pdbx_seq_one_letter_code
_entity_poly.pdbx_strand_id
1 'polypeptide(L)' 'MGKLEWDRLETLYMTKSLANRLVLKQRLYIFRMNESEHLRDHISQFITLLNDLKNVQAQINDEDQAMLLLCSLPH' A
#
# COMPACT_ATOMS: atom_id res chain seq x y z
N MET A 1 -9.10 -19.74 30.56
CA MET A 1 -8.17 -18.58 30.49
C MET A 1 -7.67 -18.27 29.08
N GLY A 2 -7.72 -19.18 28.09
CA GLY A 2 -7.14 -18.92 26.76
C GLY A 2 -7.97 -18.09 25.75
N LYS A 3 -9.31 -18.19 25.74
CA LYS A 3 -10.14 -17.55 24.67
C LYS A 3 -10.02 -16.02 24.62
N LEU A 4 -10.08 -15.37 25.79
CA LEU A 4 -9.97 -13.90 25.87
C LEU A 4 -8.61 -13.36 25.41
N GLU A 5 -7.53 -14.11 25.61
CA GLU A 5 -6.20 -13.71 25.16
C GLU A 5 -6.06 -13.86 23.64
N TRP A 6 -6.62 -14.93 23.06
CA TRP A 6 -6.67 -15.12 21.60
C TRP A 6 -7.53 -14.06 20.91
N ASP A 7 -8.72 -13.78 21.41
CA ASP A 7 -9.62 -12.75 20.84
C ASP A 7 -8.98 -11.36 20.87
N ARG A 8 -8.24 -11.05 21.94
CA ARG A 8 -7.53 -9.77 22.08
C ARG A 8 -6.35 -9.67 21.11
N LEU A 9 -5.63 -10.76 20.90
CA LEU A 9 -4.53 -10.83 19.93
C LEU A 9 -5.06 -10.67 18.49
N GLU A 10 -6.16 -11.36 18.16
CA GLU A 10 -6.83 -11.28 16.86
C GLU A 10 -7.33 -9.86 16.58
N THR A 11 -7.98 -9.23 17.56
CA THR A 11 -8.44 -7.84 17.45
C THR A 11 -7.29 -6.86 17.26
N LEU A 12 -6.19 -7.01 18.02
CA LEU A 12 -5.00 -6.17 17.88
C LEU A 12 -4.33 -6.36 16.51
N TYR A 13 -4.24 -7.62 16.04
CA TYR A 13 -3.67 -7.93 14.74
C TYR A 13 -4.53 -7.38 13.59
N MET A 14 -5.86 -7.51 13.67
CA MET A 14 -6.80 -6.92 12.73
C MET A 14 -6.73 -5.39 12.73
N THR A 15 -6.65 -4.76 13.91
CA THR A 15 -6.52 -3.29 14.02
C THR A 15 -5.20 -2.83 13.40
N LYS A 16 -4.09 -3.54 13.64
CA LYS A 16 -2.80 -3.27 12.99
C LYS A 16 -2.86 -3.47 11.49
N SER A 17 -3.51 -4.54 11.01
CA SER A 17 -3.72 -4.79 9.59
C SER A 17 -4.53 -3.67 8.93
N LEU A 18 -5.61 -3.22 9.58
CA LEU A 18 -6.46 -2.14 9.08
C LEU A 18 -5.72 -0.79 9.05
N ALA A 19 -4.97 -0.47 10.10
CA ALA A 19 -4.10 0.71 10.13
C ALA A 19 -3.01 0.63 9.05
N ASN A 20 -2.37 -0.53 8.88
CA ASN A 20 -1.35 -0.76 7.84
C ASN A 20 -1.93 -0.58 6.43
N ARG A 21 -3.14 -1.11 6.17
CA ARG A 21 -3.86 -0.91 4.90
C ARG A 21 -4.11 0.57 4.62
N LEU A 22 -4.55 1.33 5.62
CA LEU A 22 -4.78 2.77 5.48
C LEU A 22 -3.49 3.54 5.20
N VAL A 23 -2.41 3.24 5.93
CA VAL A 23 -1.10 3.87 5.73
C VAL A 23 -0.55 3.58 4.33
N LEU A 24 -0.64 2.35 3.85
CA LEU A 24 -0.18 1.98 2.50
C LEU A 24 -1.02 2.65 1.41
N LYS A 25 -2.35 2.73 1.58
CA LYS A 25 -3.21 3.48 0.64
C LYS A 25 -2.86 4.97 0.63
N GLN A 26 -2.65 5.57 1.79
CA GLN A 26 -2.23 6.97 1.87
C GLN A 26 -0.90 7.20 1.13
N ARG A 27 0.10 6.33 1.37
CA ARG A 27 1.39 6.38 0.66
C ARG A 27 1.22 6.31 -0.85
N LEU A 28 0.32 5.45 -1.34
CA LEU A 28 0.04 5.32 -2.77
C LEU A 28 -0.57 6.58 -3.36
N TYR A 29 -1.55 7.19 -2.69
CA TYR A 29 -2.20 8.39 -3.19
C TYR A 29 -1.30 9.63 -3.22
N ILE A 30 -0.33 9.70 -2.31
CA ILE A 30 0.67 10.79 -2.29
C ILE A 30 1.95 10.43 -3.05
N PHE A 31 2.02 9.24 -3.67
CA PHE A 31 3.19 8.78 -4.38
C PHE A 31 3.40 9.62 -5.64
N ARG A 32 4.57 10.28 -5.71
CA ARG A 32 4.92 11.21 -6.77
C ARG A 32 6.39 11.05 -7.11
N MET A 33 6.69 11.05 -8.40
CA MET A 33 8.04 10.99 -8.93
C MET A 33 8.68 12.39 -8.83
N ASN A 34 9.93 12.43 -8.40
CA ASN A 34 10.70 13.68 -8.41
C ASN A 34 11.37 13.88 -9.79
N GLU A 35 11.59 15.12 -10.21
CA GLU A 35 12.22 15.43 -11.51
C GLU A 35 13.64 14.84 -11.65
N SER A 36 14.35 14.68 -10.54
CA SER A 36 15.69 14.10 -10.50
C SER A 36 15.71 12.56 -10.41
N GLU A 37 14.55 11.93 -10.23
CA GLU A 37 14.42 10.49 -10.07
C GLU A 37 14.41 9.78 -11.43
N HIS A 38 14.98 8.58 -11.49
CA HIS A 38 14.88 7.76 -12.70
C HIS A 38 13.52 7.07 -12.76
N LEU A 39 12.87 7.13 -13.92
CA LEU A 39 11.56 6.49 -14.15
C LEU A 39 11.53 5.01 -13.76
N ARG A 40 12.62 4.28 -14.02
CA ARG A 40 12.74 2.86 -13.65
C ARG A 40 12.68 2.65 -12.14
N ASP A 41 13.36 3.48 -11.38
CA ASP A 41 13.42 3.38 -9.92
C ASP A 41 12.06 3.75 -9.30
N HIS A 42 11.40 4.76 -9.87
CA HIS A 42 10.02 5.14 -9.52
C HIS A 42 9.04 3.98 -9.76
N ILE A 43 9.06 3.36 -10.94
CA ILE A 43 8.21 2.21 -11.27
C ILE A 43 8.49 1.02 -10.33
N SER A 44 9.75 0.76 -10.00
CA SER A 44 10.13 -0.30 -9.06
C SER A 44 9.55 -0.07 -7.66
N GLN A 45 9.63 1.16 -7.16
CA GLN A 45 9.03 1.57 -5.89
C GLN A 45 7.51 1.45 -5.92
N PHE A 46 6.86 1.87 -7.02
CA PHE A 46 5.42 1.73 -7.20
C PHE A 46 4.97 0.26 -7.16
N ILE A 47 5.66 -0.64 -7.88
CA ILE A 47 5.37 -2.08 -7.87
C ILE A 47 5.57 -2.67 -6.47
N THR A 48 6.61 -2.24 -5.75
CA THR A 48 6.85 -2.66 -4.37
C THR A 48 5.67 -2.28 -3.47
N LEU A 49 5.16 -1.05 -3.60
CA LEU A 49 4.01 -0.57 -2.85
C LEU A 49 2.72 -1.33 -3.16
N LEU A 50 2.50 -1.73 -4.42
CA LEU A 50 1.40 -2.59 -4.83
C LEU A 50 1.50 -3.99 -4.22
N ASN A 51 2.72 -4.55 -4.15
CA ASN A 51 2.95 -5.85 -3.51
C ASN A 51 2.69 -5.79 -1.99
N ASP A 52 3.10 -4.71 -1.32
CA ASP A 52 2.79 -4.50 0.10
C ASP A 52 1.28 -4.42 0.34
N LEU A 53 0.55 -3.72 -0.52
CA LEU A 53 -0.92 -3.67 -0.48
C LEU A 53 -1.55 -5.05 -0.73
N LYS A 54 -1.01 -5.85 -1.64
CA LYS A 54 -1.47 -7.22 -1.88
C LYS A 54 -1.27 -8.11 -0.65
N ASN A 55 -0.15 -7.99 0.05
CA ASN A 55 0.16 -8.74 1.26
C ASN A 55 -0.84 -8.47 2.40
N VAL A 56 -1.45 -7.28 2.44
CA VAL A 56 -2.50 -6.90 3.40
C VAL A 56 -3.91 -7.01 2.82
N GLN A 57 -4.11 -7.79 1.76
CA GLN A 57 -5.41 -8.02 1.12
C GLN A 57 -6.10 -6.71 0.69
N ALA A 58 -5.32 -5.77 0.17
CA ALA A 58 -5.77 -4.48 -0.36
C ALA A 58 -5.35 -4.32 -1.84
N GLN A 59 -5.49 -5.39 -2.63
CA GLN A 59 -5.17 -5.39 -4.05
C GLN A 59 -5.99 -4.33 -4.80
N ILE A 60 -5.33 -3.66 -5.73
CA ILE A 60 -5.89 -2.65 -6.64
C ILE A 60 -6.04 -3.31 -8.01
N ASN A 61 -7.09 -3.00 -8.75
CA ASN A 61 -7.27 -3.56 -10.10
C ASN A 61 -6.26 -2.93 -11.08
N ASP A 62 -6.06 -3.57 -12.23
CA ASP A 62 -4.99 -3.18 -13.16
C ASP A 62 -5.26 -1.81 -13.81
N GLU A 63 -6.53 -1.45 -14.01
CA GLU A 63 -6.94 -0.14 -14.56
C GLU A 63 -6.58 1.00 -13.60
N ASP A 64 -6.93 0.88 -12.33
CA ASP A 64 -6.61 1.84 -11.28
C ASP A 64 -5.10 1.91 -11.05
N GLN A 65 -4.37 0.79 -11.13
CA GLN A 65 -2.91 0.79 -11.05
C GLN A 65 -2.30 1.63 -12.18
N ALA A 66 -2.77 1.46 -13.42
CA ALA A 66 -2.30 2.23 -14.56
C ALA A 66 -2.61 3.72 -14.40
N MET A 67 -3.83 4.07 -13.98
CA MET A 67 -4.22 5.45 -13.70
C MET A 67 -3.35 6.08 -12.60
N LEU A 68 -3.13 5.38 -11.49
CA LEU A 68 -2.32 5.87 -10.37
C LEU A 68 -0.86 6.06 -10.76
N LEU A 69 -0.30 5.15 -11.58
CA LEU A 69 1.05 5.30 -12.10
C LEU A 69 1.17 6.57 -12.96
N LEU A 70 0.25 6.79 -13.89
CA LEU A 70 0.24 7.99 -14.74
C LEU A 70 0.11 9.28 -13.92
N CYS A 71 -0.74 9.29 -12.90
CA CYS A 71 -0.92 10.42 -11.98
C CYS A 71 0.30 10.70 -11.08
N SER A 72 1.23 9.76 -10.96
CA SER A 72 2.43 9.90 -10.12
C SER A 72 3.64 10.47 -10.87
N LEU A 73 3.60 10.52 -12.21
CA LEU A 73 4.69 11.03 -13.04
C LEU A 73 4.81 12.56 -12.95
N PRO A 74 6.00 13.14 -13.22
CA PRO A 74 6.14 14.59 -13.29
C PRO A 74 5.32 15.14 -14.47
N HIS A 75 4.81 16.35 -14.30
CA HIS A 75 4.05 17.07 -15.33
C HIS A 75 4.98 17.90 -16.22
#